data_AF-A0A3S1A9E1-F1
#
_entry.id   AF-A0A3S1A9E1-F1
#
_cell.length_a   1.000
_cell.length_b   1.000
_cell.length_c   1.000
_cell.angle_alpha   90.00
_cell.angle_beta   90.00
_cell.angle_gamma   90.00
#
_symmetry.space_group_name_H-M   'P 1'
#
loop_
_entity.id
_entity.type
_entity.pdbx_description
1 polymer ?
#
loop_
_entity_poly.entity_id
_entity_poly.type
_entity_poly.pdbx_seq_one_letter_code
_entity_poly.pdbx_strand_id
1 'polypeptide(L)'
;CQTRLVNNKLLDIADYKDLGDITFEFFKEKIDEDFTSAEQVLMERWYPAALAIFKKDKQVSNFDSAERKTAYLTSSSNLLTTLVKRLLVGCLDRYIQTFQAENHLLLPHLGMGLTLRDGEMTFYRGVEELEETVLYFVHRLGLTMQRIPTLQCALSGSKVVYMDTSIAPHIVDAACEKLRVRVQHYFKAATDVLDVY
;
A
#
# COMPACT_ATOMS: atom_id res chain seq x y z
N CYS A 1 7.50 18.64 -6.96
CA CYS A 1 6.48 17.82 -6.27
C CYS A 1 6.51 16.34 -6.66
N GLN A 2 6.71 16.00 -7.93
CA GLN A 2 6.85 14.61 -8.38
C GLN A 2 8.00 13.86 -7.69
N THR A 3 9.21 14.42 -7.66
CA THR A 3 10.39 13.80 -7.01
C THR A 3 10.20 13.59 -5.50
N ARG A 4 9.43 14.46 -4.81
CA ARG A 4 9.14 14.31 -3.38
C ARG A 4 8.10 13.23 -3.08
N LEU A 5 7.15 12.99 -4.00
CA LEU A 5 6.18 11.90 -3.86
C LEU A 5 6.80 10.54 -4.23
N VAL A 6 7.58 10.52 -5.31
CA VAL A 6 8.22 9.30 -5.82
C VAL A 6 9.32 8.81 -4.86
N ASN A 7 9.97 9.71 -4.13
CA ASN A 7 10.97 9.34 -3.11
C ASN A 7 10.38 8.98 -1.75
N ASN A 8 9.08 9.25 -1.49
CA ASN A 8 8.41 8.75 -0.31
C ASN A 8 8.00 7.30 -0.59
N LYS A 9 8.71 6.35 0.01
CA LYS A 9 8.20 4.98 0.12
C LYS A 9 6.92 5.05 0.95
N LEU A 10 5.79 4.63 0.38
CA LEU A 10 4.51 4.65 1.08
C LEU A 10 4.57 3.74 2.31
N LEU A 11 5.09 2.52 2.13
CA LEU A 11 5.41 1.57 3.18
C LEU A 11 6.49 0.62 2.62
N ASP A 12 7.42 0.20 3.48
CA ASP A 12 8.44 -0.80 3.17
C ASP A 12 8.48 -1.85 4.30
N ILE A 13 7.92 -3.03 4.04
CA ILE A 13 7.84 -4.09 5.05
C ILE A 13 9.19 -4.75 5.35
N ALA A 14 10.24 -4.46 4.57
CA ALA A 14 11.57 -4.97 4.89
C ALA A 14 12.05 -4.48 6.27
N ASP A 15 11.60 -3.30 6.69
CA ASP A 15 11.90 -2.72 8.00
C ASP A 15 11.24 -3.51 9.16
N TYR A 16 10.23 -4.35 8.86
CA TYR A 16 9.53 -5.12 9.89
C TYR A 16 10.35 -6.30 10.38
N LYS A 17 11.40 -6.69 9.65
CA LYS A 17 12.34 -7.72 10.10
C LYS A 17 12.98 -7.36 11.43
N ASP A 18 13.30 -6.08 11.63
CA ASP A 18 13.97 -5.59 12.84
C ASP A 18 13.05 -5.62 14.08
N LEU A 19 11.75 -5.90 13.89
CA LEU A 19 10.78 -6.09 14.98
C LEU A 19 10.89 -7.48 15.63
N GLY A 20 11.66 -8.40 15.03
CA GLY A 20 11.80 -9.77 15.51
C GLY A 20 10.56 -10.62 15.23
N ASP A 21 10.32 -11.61 16.09
CA ASP A 21 9.16 -12.50 15.97
C ASP A 21 7.89 -11.77 16.40
N ILE A 22 6.97 -11.59 15.46
CA ILE A 22 5.72 -10.85 15.66
C ILE A 22 4.50 -11.72 15.40
N THR A 23 3.39 -11.42 16.09
CA THR A 23 2.12 -12.11 15.85
C THR A 23 1.45 -11.60 14.57
N PHE A 24 0.49 -12.36 14.06
CA PHE A 24 -0.29 -11.95 12.88
C PHE A 24 -1.11 -10.68 13.18
N GLU A 25 -1.63 -10.54 14.39
CA GLU A 25 -2.38 -9.37 14.83
C GLU A 25 -1.48 -8.14 14.85
N PHE A 26 -0.30 -8.24 15.46
CA PHE A 26 0.65 -7.14 15.52
C PHE A 26 1.11 -6.72 14.11
N PHE A 27 1.31 -7.67 13.22
CA PHE A 27 1.63 -7.39 11.82
C PHE A 27 0.54 -6.55 11.13
N LYS A 28 -0.74 -6.93 11.29
CA LYS A 28 -1.89 -6.19 10.73
C LYS A 28 -2.00 -4.80 11.35
N GLU A 29 -1.89 -4.69 12.68
CA GLU A 29 -1.91 -3.40 13.40
C GLU A 29 -0.80 -2.45 12.94
N LYS A 30 0.42 -2.97 12.76
CA LYS A 30 1.56 -2.19 12.29
C LYS A 30 1.36 -1.67 10.87
N ILE A 31 0.81 -2.51 9.98
CA ILE A 31 0.40 -2.09 8.62
C ILE A 31 -0.60 -0.93 8.67
N ASP A 32 -1.61 -1.02 9.54
CA ASP A 32 -2.62 0.04 9.68
C ASP A 32 -2.02 1.35 10.19
N GLU A 33 -1.15 1.28 11.20
CA GLU A 33 -0.43 2.42 11.75
C GLU A 33 0.40 3.11 10.66
N ASP A 34 1.23 2.34 9.95
CA ASP A 34 2.17 2.89 8.98
C ASP A 34 1.46 3.47 7.75
N PHE A 35 0.39 2.82 7.25
CA PHE A 35 -0.43 3.40 6.19
C PHE A 35 -1.15 4.68 6.65
N THR A 36 -1.69 4.70 7.87
CA THR A 36 -2.37 5.89 8.41
C THR A 36 -1.39 7.06 8.54
N SER A 37 -0.19 6.79 9.06
CA SER A 37 0.89 7.77 9.15
C SER A 37 1.30 8.31 7.77
N ALA A 38 1.45 7.42 6.78
CA ALA A 38 1.78 7.81 5.41
C ALA A 38 0.67 8.65 4.75
N GLU A 39 -0.61 8.31 4.97
CA GLU A 39 -1.75 9.11 4.53
C GLU A 39 -1.75 10.51 5.15
N GLN A 40 -1.49 10.60 6.46
CA GLN A 40 -1.40 11.86 7.17
C GLN A 40 -0.29 12.75 6.60
N VAL A 41 0.93 12.21 6.45
CA VAL A 41 2.06 12.95 5.85
C VAL A 41 1.73 13.43 4.44
N LEU A 42 1.06 12.61 3.63
CA LEU A 42 0.65 13.01 2.30
C LEU A 42 -0.36 14.16 2.34
N MET A 43 -1.38 14.05 3.20
CA MET A 43 -2.47 15.04 3.29
C MET A 43 -2.04 16.36 3.95
N GLU A 44 -1.12 16.33 4.91
CA GLU A 44 -0.67 17.52 5.63
C GLU A 44 0.50 18.23 4.95
N ARG A 45 1.34 17.48 4.22
CA ARG A 45 2.58 18.04 3.65
C ARG A 45 2.59 18.05 2.14
N TRP A 46 2.35 16.91 1.51
CA TRP A 46 2.48 16.80 0.05
C TRP A 46 1.33 17.48 -0.68
N TYR A 47 0.09 17.19 -0.30
CA TYR A 47 -1.08 17.70 -0.98
C TYR A 47 -1.21 19.24 -0.91
N PRO A 48 -0.98 19.90 0.25
CA PRO A 48 -0.95 21.35 0.33
C PRO A 48 0.18 21.97 -0.51
N ALA A 49 1.35 21.32 -0.57
CA ALA A 49 2.45 21.75 -1.43
C ALA A 49 2.11 21.61 -2.93
N ALA A 50 1.39 20.55 -3.32
CA ALA A 50 0.86 20.40 -4.66
C ALA A 50 -0.15 21.51 -4.98
N LEU A 51 -1.12 21.76 -4.09
CA LEU A 51 -2.09 22.85 -4.23
C LEU A 51 -1.43 24.22 -4.37
N ALA A 52 -0.36 24.48 -3.60
CA ALA A 52 0.34 25.75 -3.63
C ALA A 52 0.96 26.05 -5.01
N ILE A 53 1.37 25.03 -5.79
CA ILE A 53 1.84 25.22 -7.16
C ILE A 53 0.71 25.79 -8.01
N PHE A 54 -0.47 25.18 -7.98
CA PHE A 54 -1.61 25.59 -8.79
C PHE A 54 -2.24 26.90 -8.32
N LYS A 55 -2.14 27.24 -7.02
CA LYS A 55 -2.57 28.55 -6.49
C LYS A 55 -1.67 29.69 -6.96
N LYS A 56 -0.37 29.45 -7.07
CA LYS A 56 0.64 30.45 -7.49
C LYS A 56 0.81 30.52 -9.00
N ASP A 57 0.21 29.58 -9.72
CA ASP A 57 0.28 29.53 -11.17
C ASP A 57 -0.52 30.68 -11.77
N LYS A 58 0.22 31.67 -12.30
CA LYS A 58 -0.35 32.85 -12.96
C LYS A 58 -1.18 32.47 -14.20
N GLN A 59 -0.95 31.29 -14.80
CA GLN A 59 -1.78 30.80 -15.89
C GLN A 59 -3.23 30.57 -15.42
N VAL A 60 -3.43 30.15 -14.16
CA VAL A 60 -4.76 29.90 -13.60
C VAL A 60 -5.58 31.17 -13.45
N SER A 61 -4.92 32.30 -13.17
CA SER A 61 -5.54 33.63 -13.12
C SER A 61 -5.71 34.26 -14.50
N ASN A 62 -4.96 33.81 -15.50
CA ASN A 62 -4.96 34.37 -16.86
C ASN A 62 -5.89 33.62 -17.82
N PHE A 63 -6.67 32.65 -17.35
CA PHE A 63 -7.68 32.02 -18.19
C PHE A 63 -8.89 32.94 -18.37
N ASP A 64 -9.05 33.47 -19.59
CA ASP A 64 -10.18 34.33 -19.95
C ASP A 64 -11.54 33.60 -19.96
N SER A 65 -11.53 32.26 -19.97
CA SER A 65 -12.74 31.43 -19.96
C SER A 65 -12.77 30.48 -18.77
N ALA A 66 -13.91 30.44 -18.08
CA ALA A 66 -14.18 29.51 -16.98
C ALA A 66 -14.09 28.03 -17.42
N GLU A 67 -14.41 27.74 -18.69
CA GLU A 67 -14.30 26.41 -19.28
C GLU A 67 -12.84 25.98 -19.41
N ARG A 68 -11.97 26.87 -19.92
CA ARG A 68 -10.53 26.60 -20.05
C ARG A 68 -9.87 26.39 -18.70
N LYS A 69 -10.25 27.18 -17.69
CA LYS A 69 -9.79 27.01 -16.31
C LYS A 69 -10.21 25.66 -15.74
N THR A 70 -11.46 25.25 -15.98
CA THR A 70 -11.99 23.96 -15.55
C THR A 70 -11.21 22.81 -16.20
N ALA A 71 -11.05 22.84 -17.52
CA ALA A 71 -10.31 21.82 -18.26
C ALA A 71 -8.86 21.68 -17.77
N TYR A 72 -8.17 22.80 -17.49
CA TYR A 72 -6.82 22.80 -16.93
C TYR A 72 -6.76 22.12 -15.55
N LEU A 73 -7.68 22.46 -14.65
CA LEU A 73 -7.72 21.89 -13.29
C LEU A 73 -8.12 20.40 -13.31
N THR A 74 -9.01 20.00 -14.20
CA THR A 74 -9.38 18.58 -14.41
C THR A 74 -8.18 17.79 -14.93
N SER A 75 -7.51 18.27 -15.98
CA SER A 75 -6.31 17.63 -16.52
C SER A 75 -5.19 17.51 -15.47
N SER A 76 -4.95 18.58 -14.72
CA SER A 76 -3.98 18.60 -13.63
C SER A 76 -4.35 17.64 -12.50
N SER A 77 -5.65 17.53 -12.17
CA SER A 77 -6.13 16.55 -11.18
C SER A 77 -5.89 15.12 -11.66
N ASN A 78 -6.18 14.81 -12.93
CA ASN A 78 -5.92 13.49 -13.53
C ASN A 78 -4.43 13.13 -13.51
N LEU A 79 -3.55 14.10 -13.73
CA LEU A 79 -2.10 13.91 -13.59
C LEU A 79 -1.73 13.56 -12.14
N LEU A 80 -2.25 14.28 -11.14
CA LEU A 80 -2.03 13.96 -9.72
C LEU A 80 -2.58 12.58 -9.36
N THR A 81 -3.78 12.24 -9.85
CA THR A 81 -4.38 10.92 -9.69
C THR A 81 -3.46 9.83 -10.23
N THR A 82 -2.91 10.02 -11.42
CA THR A 82 -1.96 9.08 -12.03
C THR A 82 -0.70 8.92 -11.19
N LEU A 83 -0.18 10.01 -10.61
CA LEU A 83 0.98 9.97 -9.73
C LEU A 83 0.70 9.16 -8.44
N VAL A 84 -0.47 9.34 -7.84
CA VAL A 84 -0.87 8.56 -6.64
C VAL A 84 -1.07 7.09 -6.99
N LYS A 85 -1.74 6.76 -8.11
CA LYS A 85 -1.87 5.37 -8.57
C LYS A 85 -0.50 4.70 -8.77
N ARG A 86 0.46 5.40 -9.38
CA ARG A 86 1.84 4.90 -9.55
C ARG A 86 2.55 4.67 -8.22
N LEU A 87 2.33 5.53 -7.23
CA LEU A 87 2.87 5.34 -5.88
C LEU A 87 2.31 4.07 -5.22
N LEU A 88 1.00 3.86 -5.31
CA LEU A 88 0.31 2.68 -4.76
C LEU A 88 0.78 1.39 -5.45
N VAL A 89 0.81 1.36 -6.79
CA VAL A 89 1.32 0.20 -7.55
C VAL A 89 2.78 -0.08 -7.22
N GLY A 90 3.63 0.96 -7.15
CA GLY A 90 5.04 0.76 -6.78
C GLY A 90 5.23 0.27 -5.33
N CYS A 91 4.30 0.58 -4.42
CA CYS A 91 4.30 0.03 -3.06
C CYS A 91 3.93 -1.46 -3.07
N LEU A 92 2.90 -1.83 -3.85
CA LEU A 92 2.50 -3.22 -4.06
C LEU A 92 3.62 -4.06 -4.69
N ASP A 93 4.26 -3.54 -5.74
CA ASP A 93 5.36 -4.23 -6.42
C ASP A 93 6.53 -4.51 -5.48
N ARG A 94 6.91 -3.53 -4.64
CA ARG A 94 7.96 -3.72 -3.62
C ARG A 94 7.56 -4.76 -2.57
N TYR A 95 6.32 -4.72 -2.11
CA TYR A 95 5.81 -5.72 -1.17
C TYR A 95 5.91 -7.14 -1.75
N ILE A 96 5.49 -7.34 -3.00
CA ILE A 96 5.62 -8.64 -3.70
C ILE A 96 7.09 -9.05 -3.84
N GLN A 97 7.98 -8.10 -4.14
CA GLN A 97 9.41 -8.37 -4.28
C GLN A 97 10.03 -8.91 -2.99
N THR A 98 9.56 -8.50 -1.81
CA THR A 98 10.04 -9.03 -0.53
C THR A 98 9.79 -10.54 -0.38
N PHE A 99 8.76 -11.09 -1.03
CA PHE A 99 8.45 -12.53 -1.01
C PHE A 99 9.19 -13.35 -2.07
N GLN A 100 10.05 -12.72 -2.88
CA GLN A 100 10.91 -13.44 -3.82
C GLN A 100 12.01 -14.22 -3.07
N ALA A 101 12.43 -15.36 -3.64
CA ALA A 101 13.38 -16.26 -2.98
C ALA A 101 14.73 -15.57 -2.71
N GLU A 102 15.14 -14.66 -3.60
CA GLU A 102 16.35 -13.87 -3.49
C GLU A 102 16.30 -12.87 -2.32
N ASN A 103 15.10 -12.51 -1.87
CA ASN A 103 14.83 -11.52 -0.85
C ASN A 103 14.30 -12.13 0.46
N HIS A 104 14.39 -13.44 0.65
CA HIS A 104 13.88 -14.13 1.85
C HIS A 104 14.44 -13.54 3.16
N LEU A 105 15.66 -12.98 3.13
CA LEU A 105 16.26 -12.29 4.27
C LEU A 105 15.61 -10.95 4.60
N LEU A 106 14.65 -10.45 3.83
CA LEU A 106 13.91 -9.21 4.08
C LEU A 106 12.50 -9.48 4.59
N LEU A 107 12.09 -10.74 4.70
CA LEU A 107 10.76 -11.09 5.18
C LEU A 107 10.63 -10.81 6.69
N PRO A 108 9.45 -10.33 7.13
CA PRO A 108 9.14 -10.27 8.55
C PRO A 108 9.07 -11.68 9.15
N HIS A 109 9.47 -11.82 10.41
CA HIS A 109 9.35 -13.10 11.12
C HIS A 109 7.96 -13.20 11.75
N LEU A 110 7.05 -13.86 11.03
CA LEU A 110 5.69 -14.11 11.52
C LEU A 110 5.68 -15.36 12.40
N GLY A 111 5.46 -15.15 13.69
CA GLY A 111 5.43 -16.21 14.70
C GLY A 111 4.27 -17.17 14.46
N MET A 112 4.60 -18.43 14.17
CA MET A 112 3.62 -19.51 14.04
C MET A 112 3.69 -20.41 15.28
N GLY A 113 2.63 -20.42 16.08
CA GLY A 113 2.54 -21.32 17.23
C GLY A 113 2.48 -22.78 16.80
N LEU A 114 3.12 -23.66 17.57
CA LEU A 114 3.04 -25.12 17.40
C LEU A 114 2.22 -25.74 18.54
N THR A 115 1.52 -26.83 18.23
CA THR A 115 0.85 -27.68 19.22
C THR A 115 1.27 -29.12 19.04
N LEU A 116 1.57 -29.80 20.14
CA LEU A 116 1.76 -31.24 20.17
C LEU A 116 0.39 -31.90 20.40
N ARG A 117 -0.13 -32.63 19.42
CA ARG A 117 -1.38 -33.40 19.53
C ARG A 117 -1.10 -34.84 19.18
N ASP A 118 -1.47 -35.76 20.07
CA ASP A 118 -1.33 -37.21 19.87
C ASP A 118 0.10 -37.67 19.50
N GLY A 119 1.12 -36.91 19.91
CA GLY A 119 2.53 -37.20 19.62
C GLY A 119 3.08 -36.51 18.36
N GLU A 120 2.23 -35.86 17.57
CA GLU A 120 2.62 -35.14 16.35
C GLU A 120 2.67 -33.62 16.59
N MET A 121 3.75 -32.97 16.14
CA MET A 121 3.85 -31.50 16.17
C MET A 121 3.15 -30.91 14.96
N THR A 122 2.15 -30.08 15.19
CA THR A 122 1.37 -29.41 14.14
C THR A 122 1.30 -27.90 14.39
N PHE A 123 1.12 -27.11 13.33
CA PHE A 123 0.89 -25.68 13.50
C PHE A 123 -0.47 -25.40 14.15
N TYR A 124 -0.47 -24.53 15.16
CA TYR A 124 -1.68 -24.02 15.81
C TYR A 124 -2.57 -23.25 14.82
N ARG A 125 -1.94 -22.52 13.89
CA ARG A 125 -2.59 -21.73 12.84
C ARG A 125 -2.31 -22.35 11.49
N GLY A 126 -3.34 -22.45 10.65
CA GLY A 126 -3.22 -23.02 9.30
C GLY A 126 -2.58 -22.05 8.30
N VAL A 127 -2.20 -22.59 7.14
CA VAL A 127 -1.67 -21.79 6.01
C VAL A 127 -2.64 -20.71 5.55
N GLU A 128 -3.96 -20.95 5.64
CA GLU A 128 -5.00 -20.00 5.25
C GLU A 128 -4.94 -18.71 6.08
N GLU A 129 -4.63 -18.81 7.37
CA GLU A 129 -4.55 -17.65 8.26
C GLU A 129 -3.26 -16.84 8.01
N LEU A 130 -2.17 -17.53 7.67
CA LEU A 130 -0.93 -16.90 7.23
C LEU A 130 -1.14 -16.17 5.90
N GLU A 131 -1.83 -16.81 4.94
CA GLU A 131 -2.21 -16.18 3.67
C GLU A 131 -3.06 -14.93 3.91
N GLU A 132 -4.11 -15.02 4.72
CA GLU A 132 -4.97 -13.88 5.04
C GLU A 132 -4.16 -12.73 5.66
N THR A 133 -3.22 -13.07 6.55
CA THR A 133 -2.34 -12.11 7.22
C THR A 133 -1.43 -11.38 6.23
N VAL A 134 -0.84 -12.09 5.28
CA VAL A 134 -0.02 -11.50 4.22
C VAL A 134 -0.88 -10.68 3.25
N LEU A 135 -2.03 -11.20 2.84
CA LEU A 135 -2.95 -10.52 1.92
C LEU A 135 -3.61 -9.28 2.53
N TYR A 136 -3.63 -9.17 3.87
CA TYR A 136 -4.11 -7.99 4.57
C TYR A 136 -3.41 -6.71 4.09
N PHE A 137 -2.11 -6.77 3.78
CA PHE A 137 -1.38 -5.63 3.24
C PHE A 137 -2.00 -5.12 1.93
N VAL A 138 -2.32 -6.03 1.00
CA VAL A 138 -2.90 -5.69 -0.31
C VAL A 138 -4.28 -5.11 -0.14
N HIS A 139 -5.09 -5.72 0.73
CA HIS A 139 -6.41 -5.19 1.10
C HIS A 139 -6.30 -3.79 1.67
N ARG A 140 -5.43 -3.57 2.66
CA ARG A 140 -5.29 -2.28 3.32
C ARG A 140 -4.78 -1.22 2.36
N LEU A 141 -3.80 -1.54 1.51
CA LEU A 141 -3.29 -0.65 0.46
C LEU A 141 -4.40 -0.19 -0.50
N GLY A 142 -5.33 -1.08 -0.86
CA GLY A 142 -6.49 -0.74 -1.70
C GLY A 142 -7.45 0.28 -1.08
N LEU A 143 -7.46 0.37 0.25
CA LEU A 143 -8.24 1.36 1.00
C LEU A 143 -7.44 2.65 1.30
N THR A 144 -6.15 2.69 0.99
CA THR A 144 -5.26 3.83 1.23
C THR A 144 -5.38 4.87 0.10
N MET A 145 -5.24 6.15 0.42
CA MET A 145 -5.26 7.30 -0.47
C MET A 145 -6.58 7.54 -1.21
N GLN A 146 -7.71 6.99 -0.72
CA GLN A 146 -9.02 7.08 -1.39
C GLN A 146 -9.73 8.44 -1.17
N ARG A 147 -9.22 9.29 -0.26
CA ARG A 147 -9.89 10.53 0.18
C ARG A 147 -9.09 11.80 -0.16
N ILE A 148 -8.33 11.78 -1.26
CA ILE A 148 -7.60 12.95 -1.75
C ILE A 148 -8.54 13.81 -2.61
N PRO A 149 -8.85 15.07 -2.24
CA PRO A 149 -9.72 15.92 -3.05
C PRO A 149 -9.10 16.24 -4.42
N THR A 150 -9.92 16.46 -5.45
CA THR A 150 -9.45 17.02 -6.72
C THR A 150 -9.01 18.47 -6.57
N LEU A 151 -8.13 18.96 -7.46
CA LEU A 151 -7.69 20.36 -7.44
C LEU A 151 -8.87 21.30 -7.64
N GLN A 152 -9.82 20.92 -8.51
CA GLN A 152 -10.99 21.74 -8.80
C GLN A 152 -11.81 22.01 -7.54
N CYS A 153 -12.19 20.97 -6.77
CA CYS A 153 -12.97 21.18 -5.56
C CYS A 153 -12.16 21.86 -4.44
N ALA A 154 -10.88 21.51 -4.31
CA ALA A 154 -10.01 22.08 -3.28
C ALA A 154 -9.71 23.57 -3.49
N LEU A 155 -9.70 24.04 -4.74
CA LEU A 155 -9.44 25.45 -5.07
C LEU A 155 -10.71 26.29 -5.16
N SER A 156 -11.84 25.69 -5.54
CA SER A 156 -13.12 26.40 -5.67
C SER A 156 -13.95 26.43 -4.39
N GLY A 157 -13.66 25.55 -3.41
CA GLY A 157 -14.48 25.40 -2.20
C GLY A 157 -15.85 24.76 -2.47
N SER A 158 -16.04 24.16 -3.65
CA SER A 158 -17.27 23.46 -4.04
C SER A 158 -17.42 22.12 -3.29
N LYS A 159 -18.53 21.41 -3.56
CA LYS A 159 -18.72 20.02 -3.11
C LYS A 159 -17.45 19.19 -3.34
N VAL A 160 -17.02 18.47 -2.31
CA VAL A 160 -15.80 17.65 -2.34
C VAL A 160 -15.97 16.51 -3.34
N VAL A 161 -15.05 16.43 -4.30
CA VAL A 161 -14.90 15.33 -5.24
C VAL A 161 -13.51 14.76 -5.03
N TYR A 162 -13.41 13.46 -4.77
CA TYR A 162 -12.14 12.79 -4.55
C TYR A 162 -11.54 12.28 -5.86
N MET A 163 -10.21 12.19 -5.90
CA MET A 163 -9.48 11.52 -6.97
C MET A 163 -9.78 10.02 -6.92
N ASP A 164 -10.06 9.41 -8.08
CA ASP A 164 -10.10 7.96 -8.18
C ASP A 164 -8.68 7.41 -8.13
N THR A 165 -8.22 6.95 -6.97
CA THR A 165 -6.86 6.40 -6.78
C THR A 165 -6.86 4.87 -6.72
N SER A 166 -7.96 4.22 -7.11
CA SER A 166 -8.07 2.77 -7.10
C SER A 166 -6.99 2.10 -7.96
N ILE A 167 -6.42 1.01 -7.43
CA ILE A 167 -5.57 0.10 -8.20
C ILE A 167 -6.49 -0.79 -9.05
N ALA A 168 -6.12 -1.04 -10.30
CA ALA A 168 -6.95 -1.84 -11.19
C ALA A 168 -7.13 -3.28 -10.66
N PRO A 169 -8.33 -3.87 -10.73
CA PRO A 169 -8.61 -5.19 -10.15
C PRO A 169 -7.64 -6.29 -10.59
N HIS A 170 -7.35 -6.38 -11.89
CA HIS A 170 -6.42 -7.37 -12.43
C HIS A 170 -4.99 -7.29 -11.86
N ILE A 171 -4.55 -6.11 -11.41
CA ILE A 171 -3.24 -5.93 -10.76
C ILE A 171 -3.30 -6.49 -9.34
N VAL A 172 -4.38 -6.20 -8.62
CA VAL A 172 -4.63 -6.70 -7.26
C VAL A 172 -4.74 -8.23 -7.27
N ASP A 173 -5.54 -8.78 -8.18
CA ASP A 173 -5.73 -10.23 -8.31
C ASP A 173 -4.41 -10.95 -8.61
N ALA A 174 -3.62 -10.43 -9.55
CA ALA A 174 -2.31 -10.98 -9.89
C ALA A 174 -1.31 -10.88 -8.72
N ALA A 175 -1.39 -9.83 -7.91
CA ALA A 175 -0.57 -9.67 -6.71
C ALA A 175 -0.93 -10.70 -5.63
N CYS A 176 -2.23 -10.83 -5.34
CA CYS A 176 -2.75 -11.79 -4.38
C CYS A 176 -2.35 -13.21 -4.75
N GLU A 177 -2.48 -13.59 -6.02
CA GLU A 177 -2.11 -14.92 -6.50
C GLU A 177 -0.60 -15.20 -6.31
N LYS A 178 0.25 -14.24 -6.69
CA LYS A 178 1.71 -14.37 -6.49
C LYS A 178 2.07 -14.54 -5.02
N LEU A 179 1.42 -13.79 -4.13
CA LEU A 179 1.67 -13.86 -2.69
C LEU A 179 1.22 -15.20 -2.11
N ARG A 180 0.02 -15.69 -2.47
CA ARG A 180 -0.47 -17.02 -2.02
C ARG A 180 0.51 -18.13 -2.40
N VAL A 181 0.93 -18.18 -3.67
CA VAL A 181 1.90 -19.18 -4.14
C VAL A 181 3.19 -19.15 -3.32
N ARG A 182 3.68 -17.95 -2.98
CA ARG A 182 4.91 -17.80 -2.18
C ARG A 182 4.71 -18.20 -0.71
N VAL A 183 3.61 -17.77 -0.10
CA VAL A 183 3.27 -18.15 1.28
C VAL A 183 3.12 -19.66 1.42
N GLN A 184 2.40 -20.31 0.51
CA GLN A 184 2.23 -21.76 0.51
C GLN A 184 3.57 -22.49 0.36
N HIS A 185 4.47 -21.97 -0.49
CA HIS A 185 5.81 -22.53 -0.64
C HIS A 185 6.62 -22.46 0.66
N TYR A 186 6.63 -21.31 1.34
CA TYR A 186 7.32 -21.15 2.63
C TYR A 186 6.70 -21.99 3.73
N PHE A 187 5.36 -22.05 3.80
CA PHE A 187 4.64 -22.87 4.78
C PHE A 187 4.93 -24.36 4.60
N LYS A 188 4.87 -24.87 3.37
CA LYS A 188 5.18 -26.27 3.07
C LYS A 188 6.60 -26.63 3.50
N ALA A 189 7.58 -25.78 3.18
CA ALA A 189 8.96 -26.01 3.58
C ALA A 189 9.11 -26.10 5.11
N ALA A 190 8.29 -25.35 5.87
CA ALA A 190 8.27 -25.44 7.33
C ALA A 190 7.58 -26.73 7.83
N THR A 191 6.49 -27.15 7.19
CA THR A 191 5.82 -28.43 7.52
C THR A 191 6.72 -29.64 7.26
N ASP A 192 7.42 -29.66 6.12
CA ASP A 192 8.34 -30.75 5.76
C ASP A 192 9.46 -30.94 6.83
N VAL A 193 9.81 -29.89 7.59
CA VAL A 193 10.77 -29.97 8.70
C VAL A 193 10.15 -30.60 9.96
N LEU A 194 8.86 -30.36 10.20
CA LEU A 194 8.14 -30.95 11.35
C LEU A 194 7.95 -32.46 11.16
N ASP A 195 7.71 -32.92 9.93
CA ASP A 195 7.51 -34.35 9.61
C ASP A 195 8.75 -35.24 9.83
N VAL A 196 9.92 -34.63 10.09
CA VAL A 196 11.17 -35.35 10.39
C VAL A 196 11.26 -35.77 11.87
N TYR A 197 10.38 -35.24 12.73
CA TYR A 197 10.40 -35.44 14.19
C TYR A 197 9.14 -36.15 14.71
#